data_AF-A0A654FCG5-F1
#
_entry.id   AF-A0A654FCG5-F1
#
_cell.length_a   1.000
_cell.length_b   1.000
_cell.length_c   1.000
_cell.angle_alpha   90.00
_cell.angle_beta   90.00
_cell.angle_gamma   90.00
#
_symmetry.space_group_name_H-M   'P 1'
#
loop_
_entity.id
_entity.type
_entity.pdbx_description
1 polymer ?
#
loop_
_entity_poly.entity_id
_entity_poly.type
_entity_poly.pdbx_seq_one_letter_code
_entity_poly.pdbx_strand_id
1 'polypeptide(L)'
;MSCLSSQCFITIKSICIVLLLSITCGAVSANSNYGEALTKSLLYFEAQRSGKLPLDQRVIWRGDSALRDGSDAHVDLTGGYYDAGDNMKFGFPLAFTTTMLAWSSVEMESQLKAHQEHGNTLAALRWATDYLIKAHPEPNVLYGQVGDANLDHACWMRPEDMTTPRPSYRIDPQHPGADLAGETAAAMAAASLAFAPSDSAYAKTLISHAKELFEFAKDYPGVYHNSIPNAGGFYPSSGYEDELLWAAAWLHRATGDQTYLDHLTQASNSGGARSVFAWDDKFLGAQVLVAKLVFEGKVKNEGKMIEYKSMAEQFICNCAQKGFNNVKKTPGGLLWFLPWDNLQYTATASFALATYAKYLEAAQTSIQCPNGDVLQASDLLNLARAQVDYILGSNPKKMSYMVGYGTNYPKRPHHRGASIVSIKNDPKPVTCNGGFEAWYNNPKPNPNLLVGAIVGGPDEYDAYGDERSDFQHGEPDTVTVAPLLGVLAAIA
;
A
#
# COMPACT_ATOMS: atom_id res chain seq x y z
N MET A 1 -33.36 81.00 41.15
CA MET A 1 -34.11 81.05 39.88
C MET A 1 -33.18 80.59 38.77
N SER A 2 -33.52 79.47 38.12
CA SER A 2 -33.25 79.08 36.70
C SER A 2 -31.86 79.39 36.08
N CYS A 3 -31.15 78.54 35.35
CA CYS A 3 -31.39 77.23 34.74
C CYS A 3 -30.05 76.77 34.10
N LEU A 4 -29.82 75.45 34.06
CA LEU A 4 -29.20 74.64 33.00
C LEU A 4 -27.93 75.12 32.26
N SER A 5 -26.89 74.29 32.22
CA SER A 5 -26.55 73.47 31.00
C SER A 5 -25.18 72.77 31.05
N SER A 6 -25.17 71.58 30.42
CA SER A 6 -24.05 70.85 29.80
C SER A 6 -22.97 70.20 30.66
N GLN A 7 -23.16 68.90 30.89
CA GLN A 7 -22.08 67.93 31.12
C GLN A 7 -21.45 67.51 29.78
N CYS A 8 -20.13 67.63 29.69
CA CYS A 8 -19.33 67.26 28.53
C CYS A 8 -18.80 65.83 28.71
N PHE A 9 -19.24 64.89 27.87
CA PHE A 9 -18.69 63.53 27.82
C PHE A 9 -17.45 63.51 26.92
N ILE A 10 -16.28 63.24 27.50
CA ILE A 10 -15.03 63.02 26.78
C ILE A 10 -15.01 61.56 26.30
N THR A 11 -15.11 61.35 24.98
CA THR A 11 -14.98 60.03 24.36
C THR A 11 -13.49 59.76 24.08
N ILE A 12 -12.90 58.81 24.80
CA ILE A 12 -11.53 58.33 24.55
C ILE A 12 -11.57 57.37 23.35
N LYS A 13 -11.03 57.80 22.20
CA LYS A 13 -10.79 56.93 21.05
C LYS A 13 -9.52 56.10 21.31
N SER A 14 -9.70 54.81 21.61
CA SER A 14 -8.61 53.83 21.63
C SER A 14 -8.26 53.44 20.20
N ILE A 15 -7.05 53.76 19.76
CA ILE A 15 -6.49 53.34 18.47
C ILE A 15 -5.85 51.96 18.70
N CYS A 16 -6.52 50.89 18.26
CA CYS A 16 -5.93 49.56 18.18
C CYS A 16 -5.15 49.46 16.86
N ILE A 17 -3.82 49.55 16.94
CA ILE A 17 -2.92 49.19 15.85
C ILE A 17 -2.86 47.66 15.81
N VAL A 18 -3.54 47.05 14.84
CA VAL A 18 -3.38 45.64 14.52
C VAL A 18 -2.08 45.49 13.72
N LEU A 19 -1.01 45.05 14.37
CA LEU A 19 0.19 44.58 13.67
C LEU A 19 -0.18 43.27 12.95
N LEU A 20 -0.36 43.35 11.63
CA LEU A 20 -0.35 42.19 10.74
C LEU A 20 1.07 41.62 10.72
N LEU A 21 1.36 40.70 11.63
CA LEU A 21 2.48 39.78 11.52
C LEU A 21 2.17 38.82 10.37
N SER A 22 2.68 39.15 9.18
CA SER A 22 2.84 38.21 8.09
C SER A 22 3.80 37.11 8.53
N ILE A 23 3.25 36.04 9.10
CA ILE A 23 3.95 34.77 9.27
C ILE A 23 4.17 34.23 7.87
N THR A 24 5.30 34.61 7.28
CA THR A 24 5.89 33.81 6.21
C THR A 24 6.24 32.48 6.86
N CYS A 25 5.43 31.46 6.58
CA CYS A 25 5.79 30.09 6.87
C CYS A 25 7.02 29.80 6.00
N GLY A 26 8.20 30.06 6.56
CA GLY A 26 9.44 29.62 5.96
C GLY A 26 9.36 28.10 5.87
N ALA A 27 9.20 27.58 4.66
CA ALA A 27 9.41 26.18 4.38
C ALA A 27 10.85 25.86 4.79
N VAL A 28 11.03 25.33 6.00
CA VAL A 28 12.25 24.61 6.34
C VAL A 28 12.17 23.34 5.53
N SER A 29 12.65 23.40 4.30
CA SER A 29 12.98 22.23 3.51
C SER A 29 14.11 21.51 4.25
N ALA A 30 13.74 20.60 5.16
CA ALA A 30 14.58 19.44 5.39
C ALA A 30 14.54 18.68 4.07
N ASN A 31 15.62 18.76 3.29
CA ASN A 31 15.72 18.09 2.01
C ASN A 31 15.73 16.58 2.29
N SER A 32 14.54 15.96 2.32
CA SER A 32 14.35 14.54 2.60
C SER A 32 15.19 13.73 1.60
N ASN A 33 16.03 12.82 2.10
CA ASN A 33 16.76 11.89 1.25
C ASN A 33 15.84 10.74 0.83
N TYR A 34 15.04 10.97 -0.22
CA TYR A 34 14.09 9.98 -0.73
C TYR A 34 14.79 8.70 -1.23
N GLY A 35 16.02 8.80 -1.74
CA GLY A 35 16.82 7.64 -2.12
C GLY A 35 17.14 6.73 -0.93
N GLU A 36 17.47 7.31 0.23
CA GLU A 36 17.65 6.53 1.47
C GLU A 36 16.33 5.87 1.92
N ALA A 37 15.21 6.60 1.90
CA ALA A 37 13.91 6.04 2.24
C ALA A 37 13.53 4.90 1.29
N LEU A 38 13.80 5.03 -0.02
CA LEU A 38 13.58 4.00 -1.03
C LEU A 38 14.34 2.70 -0.71
N THR A 39 15.65 2.80 -0.44
CA THR A 39 16.47 1.64 -0.03
C THR A 39 15.92 0.99 1.23
N LYS A 40 15.49 1.78 2.22
CA LYS A 40 14.93 1.25 3.47
C LYS A 40 13.62 0.51 3.24
N SER A 41 12.71 1.00 2.40
CA SER A 41 11.46 0.30 2.09
C SER A 41 11.71 -1.12 1.56
N LEU A 42 12.78 -1.33 0.80
CA LEU A 42 13.17 -2.67 0.33
C LEU A 42 13.71 -3.57 1.44
N LEU A 43 14.39 -3.00 2.45
CA LEU A 43 14.80 -3.75 3.64
C LEU A 43 13.60 -4.20 4.47
N TYR A 44 12.49 -3.45 4.48
CA TYR A 44 11.27 -3.91 5.12
C TYR A 44 10.72 -5.18 4.47
N PHE A 45 10.66 -5.24 3.13
CA PHE A 45 10.27 -6.47 2.44
C PHE A 45 11.18 -7.65 2.78
N GLU A 46 12.49 -7.44 2.86
CA GLU A 46 13.41 -8.49 3.34
C GLU A 46 13.10 -8.95 4.77
N ALA A 47 12.67 -8.02 5.64
CA ALA A 47 12.26 -8.31 7.00
C ALA A 47 10.91 -9.04 7.09
N GLN A 48 10.08 -9.00 6.05
CA GLN A 48 8.80 -9.71 5.95
C GLN A 48 8.92 -11.11 5.31
N ARG A 49 10.07 -11.48 4.73
CA ARG A 49 10.23 -12.76 4.01
C ARG A 49 9.90 -13.96 4.90
N SER A 50 9.01 -14.84 4.46
CA SER A 50 8.74 -16.15 5.05
C SER A 50 9.46 -17.25 4.26
N GLY A 51 9.72 -18.41 4.86
CA GLY A 51 10.42 -19.52 4.20
C GLY A 51 11.93 -19.52 4.45
N LYS A 52 12.67 -20.16 3.53
CA LYS A 52 14.13 -20.25 3.58
C LYS A 52 14.75 -18.98 3.00
N LEU A 53 15.47 -18.22 3.80
CA LEU A 53 16.05 -16.94 3.41
C LEU A 53 17.25 -17.14 2.46
N PRO A 54 17.48 -16.20 1.53
CA PRO A 54 18.59 -16.29 0.61
C PRO A 54 19.91 -15.95 1.32
N LEU A 55 21.05 -16.40 0.75
CA LEU A 55 22.37 -16.19 1.36
C LEU A 55 22.80 -14.73 1.43
N ASP A 56 22.27 -13.89 0.55
CA ASP A 56 22.51 -12.46 0.45
C ASP A 56 21.47 -11.60 1.21
N GLN A 57 20.67 -12.20 2.09
CA GLN A 57 19.73 -11.51 2.98
C GLN A 57 20.43 -10.39 3.78
N ARG A 58 19.97 -9.15 3.63
CA ARG A 58 20.56 -7.97 4.29
C ARG A 58 20.01 -7.77 5.70
N VAL A 59 18.77 -8.19 5.95
CA VAL A 59 18.14 -8.15 7.28
C VAL A 59 18.59 -9.37 8.10
N ILE A 60 19.78 -9.25 8.70
CA ILE A 60 20.49 -10.37 9.36
C ILE A 60 19.89 -10.84 10.68
N TRP A 61 18.96 -10.10 11.28
CA TRP A 61 18.30 -10.53 12.52
C TRP A 61 17.17 -11.55 12.27
N ARG A 62 16.74 -11.73 11.03
CA ARG A 62 15.79 -12.77 10.59
C ARG A 62 16.49 -14.12 10.36
N GLY A 63 15.74 -15.21 10.51
CA GLY A 63 16.13 -16.56 10.15
C GLY A 63 15.08 -17.28 9.31
N ASP A 64 15.40 -18.50 8.90
CA ASP A 64 14.49 -19.38 8.17
C ASP A 64 13.27 -19.71 9.03
N SER A 65 12.07 -19.58 8.46
CA SER A 65 10.81 -19.79 9.17
C SER A 65 9.76 -20.47 8.27
N ALA A 66 8.69 -20.99 8.87
CA ALA A 66 7.54 -21.54 8.12
C ALA A 66 7.90 -22.60 7.06
N LEU A 67 8.95 -23.40 7.30
CA LEU A 67 9.51 -24.35 6.34
C LEU A 67 8.64 -25.58 6.03
N ARG A 68 7.44 -25.63 6.61
CA ARG A 68 6.47 -26.74 6.43
C ARG A 68 5.11 -26.25 5.91
N ASP A 69 5.01 -24.98 5.53
CA ASP A 69 3.79 -24.41 4.94
C ASP A 69 3.37 -25.24 3.71
N GLY A 70 2.09 -25.63 3.64
CA GLY A 70 1.54 -26.46 2.56
C GLY A 70 1.58 -27.96 2.81
N SER A 71 2.32 -28.44 3.82
CA SER A 71 2.48 -29.88 4.07
C SER A 71 1.18 -30.62 4.39
N ASP A 72 0.21 -29.94 5.01
CA ASP A 72 -1.14 -30.45 5.31
C ASP A 72 -1.97 -30.70 4.03
N ALA A 73 -1.66 -30.00 2.96
CA ALA A 73 -2.32 -30.11 1.67
C ALA A 73 -1.42 -30.74 0.57
N HIS A 74 -0.28 -31.32 0.95
CA HIS A 74 0.69 -31.95 0.05
C HIS A 74 1.22 -31.03 -1.07
N VAL A 75 1.35 -29.73 -0.79
CA VAL A 75 1.93 -28.71 -1.68
C VAL A 75 3.08 -27.99 -0.99
N ASP A 76 4.05 -27.48 -1.75
CA ASP A 76 5.07 -26.58 -1.19
C ASP A 76 4.53 -25.16 -1.19
N LEU A 77 4.16 -24.64 -0.02
CA LEU A 77 3.77 -23.24 0.13
C LEU A 77 4.83 -22.45 0.91
N THR A 78 6.08 -22.90 0.97
CA THR A 78 7.16 -22.10 1.59
C THR A 78 7.52 -20.88 0.74
N GLY A 79 7.88 -19.77 1.38
CA GLY A 79 8.12 -18.48 0.72
C GLY A 79 7.02 -17.46 1.01
N GLY A 80 7.01 -16.38 0.21
CA GLY A 80 6.06 -15.28 0.34
C GLY A 80 6.42 -14.31 1.46
N TYR A 81 5.53 -13.36 1.73
CA TYR A 81 5.69 -12.39 2.81
C TYR A 81 4.72 -12.67 3.95
N TYR A 82 5.19 -12.46 5.17
CA TYR A 82 4.28 -12.19 6.29
C TYR A 82 3.59 -10.86 6.07
N ASP A 83 2.32 -10.80 6.43
CA ASP A 83 1.43 -9.71 6.06
C ASP A 83 1.80 -8.38 6.72
N ALA A 84 1.93 -8.41 8.06
CA ALA A 84 2.13 -7.24 8.90
C ALA A 84 3.04 -7.54 10.11
N GLY A 85 2.56 -7.31 11.34
CA GLY A 85 3.23 -7.64 12.58
C GLY A 85 3.18 -9.11 13.00
N ASP A 86 2.43 -9.90 12.23
CA ASP A 86 2.10 -11.30 12.46
C ASP A 86 2.94 -12.27 11.65
N ASN A 87 2.66 -13.57 11.78
CA ASN A 87 3.29 -14.59 10.96
C ASN A 87 2.29 -15.19 9.95
N MET A 88 1.23 -14.46 9.61
CA MET A 88 0.22 -14.92 8.66
C MET A 88 0.66 -14.63 7.24
N LYS A 89 0.22 -15.48 6.32
CA LYS A 89 0.29 -15.21 4.88
C LYS A 89 -1.13 -15.06 4.37
N PHE A 90 -1.62 -13.83 4.34
CA PHE A 90 -2.89 -13.49 3.71
C PHE A 90 -2.68 -13.22 2.22
N GLY A 91 -3.28 -14.05 1.37
CA GLY A 91 -3.06 -14.01 -0.07
C GLY A 91 -3.63 -12.77 -0.74
N PHE A 92 -4.74 -12.25 -0.23
CA PHE A 92 -5.41 -11.10 -0.84
C PHE A 92 -4.59 -9.79 -0.72
N PRO A 93 -4.16 -9.35 0.48
CA PRO A 93 -3.24 -8.21 0.62
C PRO A 93 -1.85 -8.48 0.02
N LEU A 94 -1.36 -9.74 0.03
CA LEU A 94 -0.11 -10.10 -0.63
C LEU A 94 -0.18 -9.91 -2.14
N ALA A 95 -1.28 -10.32 -2.78
CA ALA A 95 -1.49 -10.13 -4.21
C ALA A 95 -1.53 -8.63 -4.53
N PHE A 96 -2.26 -7.83 -3.76
CA PHE A 96 -2.27 -6.37 -3.92
C PHE A 96 -0.89 -5.73 -3.77
N THR A 97 -0.15 -6.10 -2.71
CA THR A 97 1.24 -5.70 -2.49
C THR A 97 2.11 -6.01 -3.72
N THR A 98 1.94 -7.21 -4.28
CA THR A 98 2.67 -7.66 -5.47
C THR A 98 2.34 -6.80 -6.69
N THR A 99 1.05 -6.50 -6.91
CA THR A 99 0.61 -5.63 -7.99
C THR A 99 1.19 -4.22 -7.84
N MET A 100 1.19 -3.65 -6.63
CA MET A 100 1.74 -2.31 -6.37
C MET A 100 3.27 -2.25 -6.53
N LEU A 101 4.01 -3.30 -6.12
CA LEU A 101 5.45 -3.42 -6.39
C LEU A 101 5.74 -3.52 -7.89
N ALA A 102 4.97 -4.33 -8.62
CA ALA A 102 5.10 -4.47 -10.06
C ALA A 102 4.78 -3.14 -10.78
N TRP A 103 3.69 -2.48 -10.38
CA TRP A 103 3.30 -1.19 -10.95
C TRP A 103 4.36 -0.12 -10.71
N SER A 104 4.91 -0.07 -9.49
CA SER A 104 6.05 0.79 -9.15
C SER A 104 7.25 0.52 -10.05
N SER A 105 7.61 -0.76 -10.25
CA SER A 105 8.72 -1.15 -11.12
C SER A 105 8.51 -0.73 -12.57
N VAL A 106 7.28 -0.87 -13.08
CA VAL A 106 6.92 -0.57 -14.47
C VAL A 106 6.87 0.95 -14.73
N GLU A 107 6.25 1.74 -13.85
CA GLU A 107 6.14 3.19 -14.08
C GLU A 107 7.43 3.94 -13.74
N MET A 108 8.20 3.44 -12.77
CA MET A 108 9.36 4.14 -12.21
C MET A 108 10.69 3.46 -12.55
N GLU A 109 10.73 2.63 -13.60
CA GLU A 109 11.92 1.86 -13.99
C GLU A 109 13.17 2.75 -14.10
N SER A 110 13.07 3.88 -14.80
CA SER A 110 14.21 4.79 -14.99
C SER A 110 14.71 5.38 -13.67
N GLN A 111 13.80 5.76 -12.77
CA GLN A 111 14.10 6.35 -11.49
C GLN A 111 14.74 5.31 -10.56
N LEU A 112 14.17 4.10 -10.49
CA LEU A 112 14.71 2.98 -9.73
C LEU A 112 16.12 2.60 -10.21
N LYS A 113 16.38 2.66 -11.52
CA LYS A 113 17.74 2.45 -12.08
C LYS A 113 18.69 3.57 -11.70
N ALA A 114 18.25 4.83 -11.74
CA ALA A 114 19.07 5.98 -11.33
C ALA A 114 19.53 5.87 -9.87
N HIS A 115 18.69 5.29 -9.00
CA HIS A 115 19.01 5.02 -7.59
C HIS A 115 19.63 3.64 -7.33
N GLN A 116 19.89 2.83 -8.36
CA GLN A 116 20.45 1.48 -8.24
C GLN A 116 19.59 0.50 -7.41
N GLU A 117 18.28 0.76 -7.28
CA GLU A 117 17.36 -0.07 -6.50
C GLU A 117 16.46 -0.95 -7.37
N HIS A 118 16.47 -0.78 -8.70
CA HIS A 118 15.65 -1.59 -9.61
C HIS A 118 15.88 -3.11 -9.44
N GLY A 119 17.13 -3.54 -9.24
CA GLY A 119 17.44 -4.95 -8.99
C GLY A 119 16.84 -5.49 -7.68
N ASN A 120 16.90 -4.69 -6.61
CA ASN A 120 16.31 -5.04 -5.33
C ASN A 120 14.77 -5.02 -5.39
N THR A 121 14.16 -4.10 -6.15
CA THR A 121 12.72 -4.10 -6.44
C THR A 121 12.29 -5.36 -7.17
N LEU A 122 13.02 -5.77 -8.23
CA LEU A 122 12.75 -7.02 -8.92
C LEU A 122 12.95 -8.26 -8.01
N ALA A 123 13.94 -8.23 -7.11
CA ALA A 123 14.13 -9.30 -6.13
C ALA A 123 12.97 -9.38 -5.12
N ALA A 124 12.47 -8.23 -4.65
CA ALA A 124 11.30 -8.17 -3.77
C ALA A 124 10.04 -8.69 -4.49
N LEU A 125 9.85 -8.30 -5.75
CA LEU A 125 8.74 -8.76 -6.58
C LEU A 125 8.82 -10.26 -6.92
N ARG A 126 10.02 -10.77 -7.20
CA ARG A 126 10.25 -12.19 -7.46
C ARG A 126 9.90 -13.04 -6.25
N TRP A 127 10.28 -12.60 -5.04
CA TRP A 127 9.96 -13.32 -3.81
C TRP A 127 8.44 -13.54 -3.61
N ALA A 128 7.63 -12.53 -3.94
CA ALA A 128 6.18 -12.66 -3.88
C ALA A 128 5.64 -13.54 -5.02
N THR A 129 6.07 -13.29 -6.26
CA THR A 129 5.56 -14.02 -7.43
C THR A 129 5.95 -15.50 -7.44
N ASP A 130 7.14 -15.86 -6.96
CA ASP A 130 7.54 -17.27 -6.78
C ASP A 130 6.59 -18.00 -5.81
N TYR A 131 6.12 -17.32 -4.75
CA TYR A 131 5.11 -17.86 -3.85
C TYR A 131 3.73 -17.94 -4.50
N LEU A 132 3.30 -16.92 -5.24
CA LEU A 132 2.00 -16.94 -5.92
C LEU A 132 1.92 -18.04 -6.99
N ILE A 133 3.03 -18.36 -7.67
CA ILE A 133 3.13 -19.51 -8.58
C ILE A 133 2.91 -20.83 -7.81
N LYS A 134 3.58 -21.01 -6.67
CA LYS A 134 3.39 -22.19 -5.81
C LYS A 134 1.96 -22.31 -5.29
N ALA A 135 1.34 -21.18 -4.96
CA ALA A 135 -0.03 -21.11 -4.47
C ALA A 135 -1.08 -21.41 -5.56
N HIS A 136 -0.71 -21.40 -6.84
CA HIS A 136 -1.59 -21.68 -7.97
C HIS A 136 -1.15 -22.98 -8.71
N PRO A 137 -1.34 -24.16 -8.09
CA PRO A 137 -0.86 -25.44 -8.64
C PRO A 137 -1.70 -25.97 -9.82
N GLU A 138 -2.96 -25.55 -9.92
CA GLU A 138 -3.91 -25.97 -10.96
C GLU A 138 -4.75 -24.76 -11.41
N PRO A 139 -5.23 -24.71 -12.67
CA PRO A 139 -5.86 -23.51 -13.24
C PRO A 139 -7.01 -22.89 -12.43
N ASN A 140 -7.74 -23.71 -11.67
CA ASN A 140 -8.88 -23.28 -10.85
C ASN A 140 -8.66 -23.52 -9.35
N VAL A 141 -7.41 -23.59 -8.88
CA VAL A 141 -7.10 -23.79 -7.45
C VAL A 141 -6.07 -22.78 -7.02
N LEU A 142 -6.44 -21.89 -6.08
CA LEU A 142 -5.53 -20.89 -5.52
C LEU A 142 -5.51 -20.96 -4.00
N TYR A 143 -4.34 -21.21 -3.42
CA TYR A 143 -4.11 -21.13 -1.97
C TYR A 143 -4.05 -19.68 -1.53
N GLY A 144 -5.09 -19.25 -0.82
CA GLY A 144 -5.28 -17.86 -0.40
C GLY A 144 -4.78 -17.56 1.00
N GLN A 145 -4.46 -18.56 1.82
CA GLN A 145 -3.97 -18.31 3.16
C GLN A 145 -3.14 -19.47 3.72
N VAL A 146 -2.08 -19.15 4.46
CA VAL A 146 -1.35 -20.12 5.29
C VAL A 146 -1.20 -19.60 6.72
N GLY A 147 -1.68 -20.39 7.69
CA GLY A 147 -1.83 -19.94 9.08
C GLY A 147 -3.29 -19.89 9.50
N ASP A 148 -3.59 -20.21 10.77
CA ASP A 148 -4.87 -19.84 11.38
C ASP A 148 -4.67 -18.50 12.12
N ALA A 149 -5.36 -17.46 11.67
CA ALA A 149 -5.14 -16.10 12.12
C ALA A 149 -5.47 -15.91 13.61
N ASN A 150 -6.54 -16.54 14.10
CA ASN A 150 -6.90 -16.44 15.51
C ASN A 150 -5.84 -17.10 16.41
N LEU A 151 -5.31 -18.25 15.99
CA LEU A 151 -4.28 -18.95 16.76
C LEU A 151 -2.91 -18.27 16.65
N ASP A 152 -2.55 -17.71 15.50
CA ASP A 152 -1.33 -16.91 15.34
C ASP A 152 -1.39 -15.62 16.16
N HIS A 153 -2.56 -14.97 16.22
CA HIS A 153 -2.79 -13.75 16.99
C HIS A 153 -2.95 -13.98 18.49
N ALA A 154 -3.33 -15.20 18.89
CA ALA A 154 -3.28 -15.63 20.28
C ALA A 154 -1.84 -15.90 20.79
N CYS A 155 -0.81 -15.73 19.95
CA CYS A 155 0.59 -15.97 20.28
C CYS A 155 1.53 -14.83 19.88
N TRP A 156 2.56 -14.58 20.69
CA TRP A 156 3.61 -13.60 20.39
C TRP A 156 4.97 -14.27 20.18
N MET A 157 5.11 -15.03 19.10
CA MET A 157 6.34 -15.79 18.82
C MET A 157 7.13 -15.18 17.67
N ARG A 158 8.45 -15.41 17.67
CA ARG A 158 9.28 -15.19 16.49
C ARG A 158 8.80 -16.06 15.34
N PRO A 159 8.90 -15.61 14.09
CA PRO A 159 8.59 -16.45 12.93
C PRO A 159 9.29 -17.82 12.98
N GLU A 160 10.53 -17.84 13.44
CA GLU A 160 11.37 -19.04 13.48
C GLU A 160 10.99 -20.03 14.59
N ASP A 161 10.27 -19.56 15.62
CA ASP A 161 9.86 -20.37 16.78
C ASP A 161 8.39 -20.83 16.71
N MET A 162 7.68 -20.52 15.61
CA MET A 162 6.25 -20.80 15.51
C MET A 162 5.89 -22.25 15.81
N THR A 163 5.02 -22.44 16.80
CA THR A 163 4.40 -23.72 17.13
C THR A 163 2.89 -23.74 16.88
N THR A 164 2.30 -22.63 16.44
CA THR A 164 0.87 -22.53 16.10
C THR A 164 0.56 -23.37 14.85
N PRO A 165 -0.65 -23.95 14.75
CA PRO A 165 -1.09 -24.60 13.52
C PRO A 165 -1.02 -23.64 12.32
N ARG A 166 -0.52 -24.13 11.19
CA ARG A 166 -0.41 -23.36 9.94
C ARG A 166 -1.16 -24.04 8.79
N PRO A 167 -2.49 -24.21 8.89
CA PRO A 167 -3.29 -24.82 7.83
C PRO A 167 -3.22 -24.02 6.53
N SER A 168 -3.40 -24.72 5.42
CA SER A 168 -3.39 -24.17 4.07
C SER A 168 -4.82 -24.05 3.55
N TYR A 169 -5.33 -22.83 3.41
CA TYR A 169 -6.67 -22.56 2.89
C TYR A 169 -6.61 -22.13 1.43
N ARG A 170 -7.64 -22.50 0.67
CA ARG A 170 -7.71 -22.26 -0.77
C ARG A 170 -9.11 -21.89 -1.22
N ILE A 171 -9.17 -21.34 -2.43
CA ILE A 171 -10.38 -21.22 -3.24
C ILE A 171 -10.31 -22.20 -4.40
N ASP A 172 -11.47 -22.71 -4.80
CA ASP A 172 -11.67 -23.66 -5.89
C ASP A 172 -13.10 -23.52 -6.48
N PRO A 173 -13.49 -24.26 -7.54
CA PRO A 173 -14.82 -24.11 -8.14
C PRO A 173 -16.00 -24.36 -7.17
N GLN A 174 -15.79 -25.10 -6.08
CA GLN A 174 -16.81 -25.35 -5.07
C GLN A 174 -16.80 -24.27 -3.97
N HIS A 175 -15.67 -23.60 -3.78
CA HIS A 175 -15.46 -22.54 -2.81
C HIS A 175 -14.78 -21.34 -3.50
N PRO A 176 -15.52 -20.54 -4.29
CA PRO A 176 -14.95 -19.49 -5.14
C PRO A 176 -14.41 -18.28 -4.37
N GLY A 177 -13.60 -17.47 -5.05
CA GLY A 177 -13.06 -16.20 -4.55
C GLY A 177 -12.50 -15.37 -5.70
N ALA A 178 -13.39 -14.76 -6.48
CA ALA A 178 -13.06 -13.99 -7.67
C ALA A 178 -12.26 -12.72 -7.38
N ASP A 179 -12.46 -12.14 -6.21
CA ASP A 179 -11.63 -11.05 -5.65
C ASP A 179 -10.16 -11.49 -5.50
N LEU A 180 -9.90 -12.55 -4.73
CA LEU A 180 -8.55 -13.07 -4.52
C LEU A 180 -7.90 -13.56 -5.83
N ALA A 181 -8.64 -14.31 -6.64
CA ALA A 181 -8.14 -14.80 -7.93
C ALA A 181 -7.88 -13.64 -8.91
N GLY A 182 -8.76 -12.64 -8.96
CA GLY A 182 -8.62 -11.44 -9.77
C GLY A 182 -7.40 -10.61 -9.37
N GLU A 183 -7.22 -10.32 -8.08
CA GLU A 183 -6.04 -9.58 -7.62
C GLU A 183 -4.74 -10.37 -7.89
N THR A 184 -4.74 -11.69 -7.74
CA THR A 184 -3.57 -12.52 -8.06
C THR A 184 -3.28 -12.53 -9.57
N ALA A 185 -4.32 -12.54 -10.41
CA ALA A 185 -4.17 -12.37 -11.86
C ALA A 185 -3.57 -11.00 -12.23
N ALA A 186 -4.05 -9.92 -11.59
CA ALA A 186 -3.50 -8.59 -11.75
C ALA A 186 -2.01 -8.53 -11.35
N ALA A 187 -1.66 -9.10 -10.20
CA ALA A 187 -0.29 -9.16 -9.70
C ALA A 187 0.66 -9.85 -10.69
N MET A 188 0.26 -11.01 -11.20
CA MET A 188 1.08 -11.78 -12.14
C MET A 188 1.17 -11.10 -13.51
N ALA A 189 0.07 -10.52 -14.01
CA ALA A 189 0.08 -9.74 -15.24
C ALA A 189 0.98 -8.50 -15.14
N ALA A 190 0.86 -7.72 -14.06
CA ALA A 190 1.72 -6.56 -13.80
C ALA A 190 3.19 -6.97 -13.67
N ALA A 191 3.48 -8.03 -12.91
CA ALA A 191 4.84 -8.51 -12.70
C ALA A 191 5.48 -9.03 -14.00
N SER A 192 4.69 -9.63 -14.89
CA SER A 192 5.20 -10.07 -16.20
C SER A 192 5.80 -8.91 -17.01
N LEU A 193 5.21 -7.71 -16.93
CA LEU A 193 5.73 -6.50 -17.58
C LEU A 193 7.06 -6.07 -16.95
N ALA A 194 7.18 -6.13 -15.62
CA ALA A 194 8.41 -5.78 -14.91
C ALA A 194 9.58 -6.72 -15.25
N PHE A 195 9.30 -8.02 -15.43
CA PHE A 195 10.32 -9.03 -15.77
C PHE A 195 10.59 -9.17 -17.26
N ALA A 196 9.67 -8.76 -18.15
CA ALA A 196 9.83 -8.95 -19.59
C ALA A 196 11.20 -8.48 -20.16
N PRO A 197 11.79 -7.35 -19.71
CA PRO A 197 13.10 -6.91 -20.21
C PRO A 197 14.29 -7.77 -19.75
N SER A 198 14.20 -8.43 -18.59
CA SER A 198 15.33 -9.12 -17.94
C SER A 198 15.19 -10.64 -17.90
N ASP A 199 13.96 -11.16 -17.92
CA ASP A 199 13.63 -12.58 -17.84
C ASP A 199 12.29 -12.88 -18.55
N SER A 200 12.36 -12.90 -19.89
CA SER A 200 11.17 -13.13 -20.73
C SER A 200 10.55 -14.52 -20.56
N ALA A 201 11.30 -15.52 -20.09
CA ALA A 201 10.77 -16.86 -19.83
C ALA A 201 9.88 -16.84 -18.59
N TYR A 202 10.38 -16.24 -17.51
CA TYR A 202 9.61 -16.07 -16.29
C TYR A 202 8.38 -15.18 -16.51
N ALA A 203 8.51 -14.10 -17.28
CA ALA A 203 7.37 -13.26 -17.66
C ALA A 203 6.24 -14.06 -18.37
N LYS A 204 6.59 -15.00 -19.26
CA LYS A 204 5.60 -15.87 -19.91
C LYS A 204 4.92 -16.82 -18.93
N THR A 205 5.66 -17.37 -17.97
CA THR A 205 5.08 -18.17 -16.88
C THR A 205 4.05 -17.36 -16.10
N LEU A 206 4.40 -16.13 -15.71
CA LEU A 206 3.48 -15.24 -15.00
C LEU A 206 2.22 -14.92 -15.81
N ILE A 207 2.35 -14.64 -17.11
CA ILE A 207 1.18 -14.45 -17.99
C ILE A 207 0.30 -15.70 -18.02
N SER A 208 0.87 -16.91 -18.09
CA SER A 208 0.07 -18.15 -18.12
C SER A 208 -0.83 -18.25 -16.89
N HIS A 209 -0.24 -18.12 -15.70
CA HIS A 209 -1.01 -18.17 -14.46
C HIS A 209 -2.00 -16.99 -14.34
N ALA A 210 -1.63 -15.79 -14.80
CA ALA A 210 -2.53 -14.64 -14.77
C ALA A 210 -3.80 -14.86 -15.61
N LYS A 211 -3.66 -15.48 -16.80
CA LYS A 211 -4.79 -15.79 -17.67
C LYS A 211 -5.71 -16.84 -17.05
N GLU A 212 -5.12 -17.91 -16.51
CA GLU A 212 -5.86 -18.98 -15.84
C GLU A 212 -6.65 -18.45 -14.64
N LEU A 213 -6.01 -17.67 -13.77
CA LEU A 213 -6.66 -17.09 -12.58
C LEU A 213 -7.77 -16.09 -12.93
N PHE A 214 -7.60 -15.30 -13.99
CA PHE A 214 -8.65 -14.40 -14.45
C PHE A 214 -9.88 -15.16 -14.99
N GLU A 215 -9.67 -16.21 -15.78
CA GLU A 215 -10.77 -17.06 -16.22
C GLU A 215 -11.43 -17.79 -15.05
N PHE A 216 -10.65 -18.30 -14.09
CA PHE A 216 -11.18 -18.88 -12.85
C PHE A 216 -12.08 -17.88 -12.08
N ALA A 217 -11.61 -16.64 -11.90
CA ALA A 217 -12.37 -15.59 -11.22
C ALA A 217 -13.69 -15.26 -11.94
N LYS A 218 -13.67 -15.23 -13.27
CA LYS A 218 -14.85 -14.95 -14.11
C LYS A 218 -15.88 -16.08 -14.07
N ASP A 219 -15.41 -17.32 -14.18
CA ASP A 219 -16.29 -18.50 -14.31
C ASP A 219 -16.92 -18.89 -12.96
N TYR A 220 -16.25 -18.56 -11.86
CA TYR A 220 -16.68 -18.90 -10.50
C TYR A 220 -16.70 -17.64 -9.61
N PRO A 221 -17.72 -16.77 -9.76
CA PRO A 221 -17.83 -15.55 -8.98
C PRO A 221 -18.07 -15.85 -7.48
N GLY A 222 -17.52 -15.01 -6.62
CA GLY A 222 -17.69 -15.09 -5.17
C GLY A 222 -16.64 -14.27 -4.43
N VAL A 223 -16.92 -13.89 -3.18
CA VAL A 223 -15.94 -13.24 -2.32
C VAL A 223 -15.16 -14.29 -1.53
N TYR A 224 -13.83 -14.23 -1.53
CA TYR A 224 -12.97 -15.31 -1.07
C TYR A 224 -13.15 -15.64 0.42
N HIS A 225 -13.49 -14.64 1.24
CA HIS A 225 -13.64 -14.83 2.68
C HIS A 225 -14.89 -15.66 3.05
N ASN A 226 -15.82 -15.89 2.11
CA ASN A 226 -16.87 -16.90 2.30
C ASN A 226 -16.33 -18.33 2.16
N SER A 227 -15.28 -18.50 1.36
CA SER A 227 -14.58 -19.77 1.10
C SER A 227 -13.43 -20.01 2.07
N ILE A 228 -12.80 -18.93 2.55
CA ILE A 228 -11.78 -18.91 3.60
C ILE A 228 -12.29 -18.04 4.78
N PRO A 229 -13.23 -18.53 5.60
CA PRO A 229 -13.82 -17.73 6.69
C PRO A 229 -12.83 -17.23 7.73
N ASN A 230 -11.69 -17.92 7.89
CA ASN A 230 -10.63 -17.49 8.81
C ASN A 230 -10.08 -16.10 8.44
N ALA A 231 -10.14 -15.70 7.15
CA ALA A 231 -9.68 -14.40 6.69
C ALA A 231 -10.68 -13.26 6.94
N GLY A 232 -11.98 -13.56 7.11
CA GLY A 232 -13.04 -12.55 7.15
C GLY A 232 -13.01 -11.59 8.35
N GLY A 233 -12.31 -11.96 9.42
CA GLY A 233 -12.06 -11.08 10.56
C GLY A 233 -10.88 -10.12 10.40
N PHE A 234 -10.11 -10.27 9.31
CA PHE A 234 -8.83 -9.58 9.10
C PHE A 234 -8.84 -8.81 7.78
N TYR A 235 -9.11 -9.52 6.68
CA TYR A 235 -9.17 -8.98 5.33
C TYR A 235 -10.51 -9.35 4.64
N PRO A 236 -11.66 -8.89 5.15
CA PRO A 236 -12.94 -9.10 4.46
C PRO A 236 -12.95 -8.34 3.12
N SER A 237 -13.61 -8.90 2.12
CA SER A 237 -13.77 -8.26 0.82
C SER A 237 -15.09 -7.48 0.75
N SER A 238 -15.08 -6.29 0.14
CA SER A 238 -16.30 -5.52 -0.16
C SER A 238 -16.99 -5.91 -1.48
N GLY A 239 -16.33 -6.72 -2.32
CA GLY A 239 -16.80 -7.15 -3.64
C GLY A 239 -15.70 -7.85 -4.42
N TYR A 240 -16.00 -8.20 -5.67
CA TYR A 240 -15.02 -8.75 -6.63
C TYR A 240 -15.07 -8.08 -8.01
N GLU A 241 -15.99 -7.13 -8.22
CA GLU A 241 -16.19 -6.50 -9.53
C GLU A 241 -14.97 -5.64 -9.90
N ASP A 242 -14.43 -4.91 -8.94
CA ASP A 242 -13.27 -4.07 -9.13
C ASP A 242 -12.00 -4.87 -9.42
N GLU A 243 -11.80 -6.04 -8.81
CA GLU A 243 -10.68 -6.92 -9.11
C GLU A 243 -10.76 -7.51 -10.51
N LEU A 244 -11.96 -7.82 -11.01
CA LEU A 244 -12.12 -8.27 -12.39
C LEU A 244 -11.76 -7.15 -13.38
N LEU A 245 -12.18 -5.90 -13.13
CA LEU A 245 -11.80 -4.76 -13.97
C LEU A 245 -10.31 -4.44 -13.86
N TRP A 246 -9.76 -4.50 -12.66
CA TRP A 246 -8.35 -4.30 -12.37
C TRP A 246 -7.46 -5.34 -13.06
N ALA A 247 -7.80 -6.63 -12.93
CA ALA A 247 -7.11 -7.73 -13.61
C ALA A 247 -7.21 -7.61 -15.12
N ALA A 248 -8.38 -7.28 -15.67
CA ALA A 248 -8.56 -7.05 -17.09
C ALA A 248 -7.68 -5.89 -17.60
N ALA A 249 -7.59 -4.78 -16.86
CA ALA A 249 -6.71 -3.67 -17.22
C ALA A 249 -5.24 -4.07 -17.26
N TRP A 250 -4.77 -4.85 -16.29
CA TRP A 250 -3.40 -5.36 -16.26
C TRP A 250 -3.13 -6.39 -17.36
N LEU A 251 -4.02 -7.35 -17.56
CA LEU A 251 -3.91 -8.37 -18.59
C LEU A 251 -3.93 -7.76 -19.99
N HIS A 252 -4.81 -6.78 -20.25
CA HIS A 252 -4.78 -6.02 -21.49
C HIS A 252 -3.43 -5.31 -21.68
N ARG A 253 -2.94 -4.63 -20.63
CA ARG A 253 -1.64 -3.94 -20.71
C ARG A 253 -0.48 -4.90 -20.97
N ALA A 254 -0.52 -6.10 -20.40
CA ALA A 254 0.55 -7.08 -20.51
C ALA A 254 0.52 -7.90 -21.80
N THR A 255 -0.66 -8.06 -22.43
CA THR A 255 -0.85 -8.96 -23.58
C THR A 255 -1.29 -8.26 -24.87
N GLY A 256 -1.93 -7.08 -24.76
CA GLY A 256 -2.62 -6.43 -25.87
C GLY A 256 -3.87 -7.17 -26.36
N ASP A 257 -4.34 -8.17 -25.61
CA ASP A 257 -5.47 -9.00 -26.02
C ASP A 257 -6.80 -8.24 -25.86
N GLN A 258 -7.57 -8.19 -26.95
CA GLN A 258 -8.82 -7.43 -27.04
C GLN A 258 -9.89 -7.97 -26.08
N THR A 259 -9.87 -9.25 -25.71
CA THR A 259 -10.87 -9.82 -24.78
C THR A 259 -10.88 -9.09 -23.43
N TYR A 260 -9.72 -8.67 -22.93
CA TYR A 260 -9.65 -7.93 -21.67
C TYR A 260 -10.12 -6.48 -21.81
N LEU A 261 -9.84 -5.85 -22.95
CA LEU A 261 -10.36 -4.51 -23.24
C LEU A 261 -11.88 -4.52 -23.45
N ASP A 262 -12.41 -5.57 -24.07
CA ASP A 262 -13.85 -5.77 -24.22
C ASP A 262 -14.53 -5.92 -22.86
N HIS A 263 -13.92 -6.65 -21.92
CA HIS A 263 -14.41 -6.76 -20.54
C HIS A 263 -14.54 -5.38 -19.87
N LEU A 264 -13.52 -4.53 -19.99
CA LEU A 264 -13.55 -3.15 -19.47
C LEU A 264 -14.63 -2.30 -20.15
N THR A 265 -14.79 -2.45 -21.47
CA THR A 265 -15.71 -1.63 -22.27
C THR A 265 -17.17 -2.01 -22.03
N GLN A 266 -17.44 -3.29 -21.78
CA GLN A 266 -18.77 -3.85 -21.55
C GLN A 266 -19.17 -3.87 -20.06
N ALA A 267 -18.28 -3.41 -19.17
CA ALA A 267 -18.53 -3.33 -17.74
C ALA A 267 -19.82 -2.54 -17.43
N SER A 268 -20.63 -3.08 -16.52
CA SER A 268 -21.89 -2.46 -16.09
C SER A 268 -21.67 -1.09 -15.44
N ASN A 269 -20.56 -0.94 -14.71
CA ASN A 269 -20.14 0.29 -14.04
C ASN A 269 -18.61 0.45 -14.10
N SER A 270 -18.10 1.66 -13.88
CA SER A 270 -16.66 1.97 -13.78
C SER A 270 -16.16 2.08 -12.33
N GLY A 271 -16.98 1.72 -11.34
CA GLY A 271 -16.75 1.93 -9.91
C GLY A 271 -17.24 3.26 -9.34
N GLY A 272 -17.60 4.20 -10.22
CA GLY A 272 -17.94 5.56 -9.82
C GLY A 272 -16.78 6.30 -9.15
N ALA A 273 -17.07 7.45 -8.57
CA ALA A 273 -16.08 8.25 -7.86
C ALA A 273 -15.67 7.54 -6.57
N ARG A 274 -14.37 7.22 -6.44
CA ARG A 274 -13.85 6.58 -5.23
C ARG A 274 -13.43 7.63 -4.20
N SER A 275 -13.42 7.23 -2.94
CA SER A 275 -12.88 8.00 -1.81
C SER A 275 -11.57 7.41 -1.27
N VAL A 276 -11.27 6.15 -1.60
CA VAL A 276 -10.09 5.41 -1.17
C VAL A 276 -9.53 4.59 -2.34
N PHE A 277 -8.28 4.13 -2.19
CA PHE A 277 -7.67 3.09 -3.02
C PHE A 277 -6.88 2.17 -2.09
N ALA A 278 -7.15 0.88 -2.14
CA ALA A 278 -6.68 -0.04 -1.10
C ALA A 278 -6.56 -1.48 -1.60
N TRP A 279 -6.06 -2.35 -0.72
CA TRP A 279 -6.02 -3.78 -0.93
C TRP A 279 -7.40 -4.41 -1.10
N ASP A 280 -8.49 -3.73 -0.72
CA ASP A 280 -9.88 -4.17 -0.88
C ASP A 280 -10.56 -3.54 -2.11
N ASP A 281 -10.42 -2.23 -2.33
CA ASP A 281 -11.09 -1.50 -3.43
C ASP A 281 -10.08 -1.01 -4.49
N LYS A 282 -10.17 -1.58 -5.70
CA LYS A 282 -9.25 -1.36 -6.83
C LYS A 282 -9.88 -0.59 -7.98
N PHE A 283 -11.11 -0.06 -7.83
CA PHE A 283 -11.75 0.70 -8.89
C PHE A 283 -10.87 1.88 -9.33
N LEU A 284 -10.25 2.61 -8.40
CA LEU A 284 -9.33 3.70 -8.75
C LEU A 284 -8.13 3.20 -9.58
N GLY A 285 -7.56 2.06 -9.22
CA GLY A 285 -6.46 1.45 -9.97
C GLY A 285 -6.84 1.18 -11.42
N ALA A 286 -7.99 0.52 -11.65
CA ALA A 286 -8.52 0.25 -12.98
C ALA A 286 -8.79 1.55 -13.75
N GLN A 287 -9.40 2.54 -13.11
CA GLN A 287 -9.67 3.86 -13.68
C GLN A 287 -8.39 4.57 -14.15
N VAL A 288 -7.33 4.55 -13.35
CA VAL A 288 -6.02 5.15 -13.68
C VAL A 288 -5.36 4.41 -14.85
N LEU A 289 -5.42 3.08 -14.89
CA LEU A 289 -4.87 2.30 -16.01
C LEU A 289 -5.64 2.53 -17.32
N VAL A 290 -6.96 2.63 -17.27
CA VAL A 290 -7.76 2.98 -18.46
C VAL A 290 -7.49 4.41 -18.93
N ALA A 291 -7.36 5.36 -18.01
CA ALA A 291 -6.97 6.73 -18.34
C ALA A 291 -5.64 6.77 -19.11
N LYS A 292 -4.66 5.95 -18.73
CA LYS A 292 -3.40 5.78 -19.47
C LYS A 292 -3.64 5.38 -20.93
N LEU A 293 -4.51 4.40 -21.18
CA LEU A 293 -4.82 3.95 -22.55
C LEU A 293 -5.44 5.07 -23.39
N VAL A 294 -6.28 5.91 -22.77
CA VAL A 294 -6.86 7.10 -23.42
C VAL A 294 -5.76 8.10 -23.78
N PHE A 295 -4.87 8.41 -22.84
CA PHE A 295 -3.77 9.34 -23.06
C PHE A 295 -2.76 8.86 -24.11
N GLU A 296 -2.53 7.54 -24.20
CA GLU A 296 -1.69 6.92 -25.23
C GLU A 296 -2.38 6.83 -26.60
N GLY A 297 -3.66 7.23 -26.71
CA GLY A 297 -4.43 7.12 -27.95
C GLY A 297 -4.74 5.67 -28.36
N LYS A 298 -4.55 4.71 -27.46
CA LYS A 298 -4.84 3.28 -27.70
C LYS A 298 -6.33 2.99 -27.70
N VAL A 299 -7.10 3.79 -26.98
CA VAL A 299 -8.56 3.76 -26.98
C VAL A 299 -9.10 5.17 -27.16
N LYS A 300 -10.31 5.27 -27.72
CA LYS A 300 -10.98 6.56 -27.88
C LYS A 300 -11.46 7.08 -26.53
N ASN A 301 -11.43 8.40 -26.35
CA ASN A 301 -11.98 9.08 -25.18
C ASN A 301 -13.51 9.19 -25.26
N GLU A 302 -14.21 8.05 -25.31
CA GLU A 302 -15.66 7.97 -25.44
C GLU A 302 -16.23 6.76 -24.68
N GLY A 303 -17.56 6.70 -24.56
CA GLY A 303 -18.25 5.58 -23.93
C GLY A 303 -17.77 5.32 -22.50
N LYS A 304 -17.40 4.07 -22.20
CA LYS A 304 -16.95 3.65 -20.88
C LYS A 304 -15.54 4.16 -20.55
N MET A 305 -14.68 4.41 -21.54
CA MET A 305 -13.29 4.82 -21.33
C MET A 305 -13.19 6.24 -20.74
N ILE A 306 -14.02 7.17 -21.24
CA ILE A 306 -14.12 8.52 -20.67
C ILE A 306 -14.70 8.49 -19.25
N GLU A 307 -15.61 7.57 -18.95
CA GLU A 307 -16.16 7.38 -17.60
C GLU A 307 -15.05 7.02 -16.60
N TYR A 308 -14.28 5.96 -16.88
CA TYR A 308 -13.12 5.56 -16.06
C TYR A 308 -12.15 6.72 -15.82
N LYS A 309 -11.73 7.39 -16.91
CA LYS A 309 -10.82 8.54 -16.84
C LYS A 309 -11.38 9.64 -15.95
N SER A 310 -12.68 9.96 -16.09
CA SER A 310 -13.32 11.03 -15.33
C SER A 310 -13.41 10.70 -13.84
N MET A 311 -13.63 9.42 -13.49
CA MET A 311 -13.66 8.98 -12.08
C MET A 311 -12.27 9.05 -11.43
N ALA A 312 -11.20 8.66 -12.15
CA ALA A 312 -9.82 8.86 -11.67
C ALA A 312 -9.51 10.35 -11.44
N GLU A 313 -9.88 11.21 -12.39
CA GLU A 313 -9.64 12.66 -12.28
C GLU A 313 -10.44 13.28 -11.14
N GLN A 314 -11.64 12.80 -10.87
CA GLN A 314 -12.42 13.24 -9.71
C GLN A 314 -11.73 12.89 -8.39
N PHE A 315 -11.20 11.68 -8.24
CA PHE A 315 -10.41 11.30 -7.06
C PHE A 315 -9.18 12.22 -6.88
N ILE A 316 -8.45 12.47 -7.96
CA ILE A 316 -7.26 13.34 -7.95
C ILE A 316 -7.64 14.78 -7.55
N CYS A 317 -8.72 15.33 -8.13
CA CYS A 317 -9.23 16.64 -7.76
C CYS A 317 -9.64 16.71 -6.29
N ASN A 318 -10.29 15.67 -5.75
CA ASN A 318 -10.65 15.59 -4.33
C ASN A 318 -9.40 15.57 -3.42
N CYS A 319 -8.35 14.84 -3.79
CA CYS A 319 -7.07 14.87 -3.05
C CYS A 319 -6.43 16.27 -3.09
N ALA A 320 -6.48 16.92 -4.26
CA ALA A 320 -5.94 18.26 -4.48
C ALA A 320 -6.76 19.40 -3.85
N GLN A 321 -7.83 19.08 -3.12
CA GLN A 321 -8.75 20.05 -2.50
C GLN A 321 -9.50 20.93 -3.53
N LYS A 322 -9.66 20.42 -4.76
CA LYS A 322 -10.29 21.10 -5.89
C LYS A 322 -11.52 20.36 -6.43
N GLY A 323 -11.93 19.28 -5.76
CA GLY A 323 -13.10 18.49 -6.11
C GLY A 323 -14.35 18.92 -5.35
N PHE A 324 -15.45 18.18 -5.56
CA PHE A 324 -16.70 18.38 -4.82
C PHE A 324 -16.69 17.72 -3.44
N ASN A 325 -15.97 16.60 -3.31
CA ASN A 325 -15.91 15.79 -2.09
C ASN A 325 -14.44 15.64 -1.69
N ASN A 326 -13.82 16.77 -1.32
CA ASN A 326 -12.41 16.81 -0.99
C ASN A 326 -12.06 15.84 0.15
N VAL A 327 -10.92 15.16 -0.01
CA VAL A 327 -10.38 14.28 1.03
C VAL A 327 -10.05 15.12 2.27
N LYS A 328 -10.40 14.62 3.45
CA LYS A 328 -10.11 15.31 4.71
C LYS A 328 -8.60 15.46 4.89
N LYS A 329 -8.18 16.55 5.52
CA LYS A 329 -6.79 16.75 5.95
C LYS A 329 -6.71 16.88 7.46
N THR A 330 -5.66 16.30 8.05
CA THR A 330 -5.27 16.64 9.42
C THR A 330 -4.82 18.10 9.49
N PRO A 331 -4.78 18.73 10.69
CA PRO A 331 -4.18 20.05 10.86
C PRO A 331 -2.76 20.19 10.28
N GLY A 332 -1.97 19.12 10.32
CA GLY A 332 -0.62 19.01 9.76
C GLY A 332 -0.57 18.81 8.24
N GLY A 333 -1.72 18.64 7.56
CA GLY A 333 -1.81 18.57 6.11
C GLY A 333 -1.74 17.17 5.49
N LEU A 334 -1.76 16.12 6.31
CA LEU A 334 -1.87 14.73 5.86
C LEU A 334 -3.26 14.47 5.29
N LEU A 335 -3.35 13.84 4.12
CA LEU A 335 -4.60 13.30 3.58
C LEU A 335 -5.06 12.15 4.49
N TRP A 336 -6.23 12.32 5.09
CA TRP A 336 -6.78 11.45 6.12
C TRP A 336 -8.07 10.80 5.63
N PHE A 337 -8.09 9.49 5.57
CA PHE A 337 -9.13 8.66 4.95
C PHE A 337 -9.89 7.86 5.99
N LEU A 338 -9.18 7.09 6.82
CA LEU A 338 -9.75 6.14 7.76
C LEU A 338 -8.93 6.11 9.08
N PRO A 339 -9.55 5.74 10.21
CA PRO A 339 -8.90 5.81 11.52
C PRO A 339 -7.86 4.71 11.78
N TRP A 340 -7.98 3.55 11.13
CA TRP A 340 -7.00 2.47 11.24
C TRP A 340 -6.10 2.50 10.01
N ASP A 341 -4.79 2.50 10.22
CA ASP A 341 -3.79 2.37 9.16
C ASP A 341 -4.02 3.39 8.03
N ASN A 342 -4.15 4.66 8.44
CA ASN A 342 -4.42 5.75 7.51
C ASN A 342 -3.32 5.86 6.44
N LEU A 343 -2.07 5.56 6.79
CA LEU A 343 -0.94 5.71 5.89
C LEU A 343 -0.96 4.74 4.71
N GLN A 344 -1.65 3.60 4.78
CA GLN A 344 -1.95 2.78 3.60
C GLN A 344 -2.65 3.61 2.53
N TYR A 345 -3.73 4.29 2.91
CA TYR A 345 -4.56 5.07 1.98
C TYR A 345 -3.84 6.32 1.50
N THR A 346 -3.05 6.96 2.37
CA THR A 346 -2.17 8.06 1.97
C THR A 346 -1.14 7.59 0.94
N ALA A 347 -0.54 6.41 1.13
CA ALA A 347 0.49 5.88 0.23
C ALA A 347 -0.07 5.53 -1.14
N THR A 348 -1.22 4.85 -1.20
CA THR A 348 -1.90 4.52 -2.47
C THR A 348 -2.43 5.75 -3.20
N ALA A 349 -2.98 6.74 -2.48
CA ALA A 349 -3.39 8.02 -3.07
C ALA A 349 -2.18 8.79 -3.63
N SER A 350 -1.07 8.83 -2.90
CA SER A 350 0.18 9.44 -3.35
C SER A 350 0.75 8.73 -4.58
N PHE A 351 0.63 7.40 -4.63
CA PHE A 351 1.04 6.61 -5.79
C PHE A 351 0.19 6.93 -7.02
N ALA A 352 -1.14 7.02 -6.87
CA ALA A 352 -2.03 7.40 -7.96
C ALA A 352 -1.70 8.81 -8.48
N LEU A 353 -1.45 9.77 -7.59
CA LEU A 353 -1.02 11.13 -7.95
C LEU A 353 0.29 11.14 -8.74
N ALA A 354 1.34 10.46 -8.23
CA ALA A 354 2.65 10.41 -8.89
C ALA A 354 2.58 9.70 -10.25
N THR A 355 1.81 8.62 -10.35
CA THR A 355 1.63 7.87 -11.60
C THR A 355 0.84 8.68 -12.62
N TYR A 356 -0.27 9.31 -12.23
CA TYR A 356 -1.08 10.11 -13.13
C TYR A 356 -0.34 11.38 -13.59
N ALA A 357 0.52 11.97 -12.75
CA ALA A 357 1.39 13.07 -13.13
C ALA A 357 2.26 12.72 -14.35
N LYS A 358 2.84 11.51 -14.37
CA LYS A 358 3.63 11.02 -15.52
C LYS A 358 2.79 10.88 -16.79
N TYR A 359 1.54 10.44 -16.65
CA TYR A 359 0.64 10.32 -17.81
C TYR A 359 0.29 11.70 -18.39
N LEU A 360 0.01 12.68 -17.53
CA LEU A 360 -0.22 14.07 -17.95
C LEU A 360 1.01 14.67 -18.64
N GLU A 361 2.19 14.45 -18.09
CA GLU A 361 3.45 14.93 -18.67
C GLU A 361 3.71 14.31 -20.05
N ALA A 362 3.57 12.98 -20.17
CA ALA A 362 3.75 12.28 -21.43
C ALA A 362 2.72 12.71 -22.51
N ALA A 363 1.47 12.96 -22.09
CA ALA A 363 0.40 13.41 -22.99
C ALA A 363 0.37 14.94 -23.19
N GLN A 364 1.25 15.69 -22.52
CA GLN A 364 1.31 17.16 -22.54
C GLN A 364 -0.05 17.81 -22.26
N THR A 365 -0.75 17.33 -21.24
CA THR A 365 -2.12 17.75 -20.91
C THR A 365 -2.31 18.02 -19.41
N SER A 366 -3.52 18.41 -19.02
CA SER A 366 -3.89 18.78 -17.66
C SER A 366 -5.26 18.22 -17.27
N ILE A 367 -5.54 18.23 -15.97
CA ILE A 367 -6.86 17.88 -15.43
C ILE A 367 -7.67 19.16 -15.25
N GLN A 368 -8.93 19.13 -15.68
CA GLN A 368 -9.92 20.15 -15.38
C GLN A 368 -10.75 19.69 -14.19
N CYS A 369 -10.59 20.36 -13.05
CA CYS A 369 -11.38 20.05 -11.86
C CYS A 369 -12.74 20.78 -11.89
N PRO A 370 -13.74 20.29 -11.16
CA PRO A 370 -15.11 20.75 -11.33
C PRO A 370 -15.39 22.24 -11.02
N ASN A 371 -14.53 22.88 -10.22
CA ASN A 371 -14.65 24.31 -9.89
C ASN A 371 -13.88 25.23 -10.87
N GLY A 372 -13.43 24.71 -12.00
CA GLY A 372 -12.65 25.47 -13.01
C GLY A 372 -11.16 25.55 -12.71
N ASP A 373 -10.70 24.94 -11.61
CA ASP A 373 -9.27 24.78 -11.34
C ASP A 373 -8.62 23.82 -12.35
N VAL A 374 -7.42 24.18 -12.77
CA VAL A 374 -6.56 23.31 -13.59
C VAL A 374 -5.48 22.70 -12.72
N LEU A 375 -5.20 21.40 -12.92
CA LEU A 375 -4.07 20.70 -12.31
C LEU A 375 -3.10 20.23 -13.39
N GLN A 376 -1.84 20.62 -13.23
CA GLN A 376 -0.72 20.17 -14.05
C GLN A 376 -0.04 18.96 -13.43
N ALA A 377 0.78 18.24 -14.22
CA ALA A 377 1.60 17.13 -13.71
C ALA A 377 2.42 17.52 -12.46
N SER A 378 3.01 18.72 -12.45
CA SER A 378 3.77 19.24 -11.31
C SER A 378 2.94 19.40 -10.04
N ASP A 379 1.66 19.76 -10.16
CA ASP A 379 0.78 19.94 -9.00
C ASP A 379 0.52 18.60 -8.30
N LEU A 380 0.29 17.55 -9.08
CA LEU A 380 0.10 16.19 -8.59
C LEU A 380 1.37 15.66 -7.91
N LEU A 381 2.54 15.84 -8.55
CA LEU A 381 3.81 15.38 -8.00
C LEU A 381 4.18 16.14 -6.72
N ASN A 382 3.91 17.44 -6.65
CA ASN A 382 4.10 18.24 -5.44
C ASN A 382 3.17 17.81 -4.30
N LEU A 383 1.92 17.45 -4.61
CA LEU A 383 1.00 16.93 -3.60
C LEU A 383 1.48 15.56 -3.07
N ALA A 384 1.89 14.65 -3.96
CA ALA A 384 2.46 13.37 -3.56
C ALA A 384 3.72 13.57 -2.68
N ARG A 385 4.63 14.45 -3.09
CA ARG A 385 5.83 14.82 -2.32
C ARG A 385 5.48 15.34 -0.93
N ALA A 386 4.48 16.22 -0.81
CA ALA A 386 4.05 16.73 0.49
C ALA A 386 3.55 15.63 1.45
N GLN A 387 2.87 14.59 0.92
CA GLN A 387 2.46 13.44 1.73
C GLN A 387 3.66 12.59 2.16
N VAL A 388 4.62 12.36 1.26
CA VAL A 388 5.86 11.65 1.62
C VAL A 388 6.67 12.44 2.64
N ASP A 389 6.81 13.75 2.47
CA ASP A 389 7.50 14.60 3.43
C ASP A 389 6.82 14.53 4.80
N TYR A 390 5.48 14.53 4.86
CA TYR A 390 4.75 14.30 6.11
C TYR A 390 5.13 12.96 6.74
N ILE A 391 5.10 11.86 5.96
CA ILE A 391 5.50 10.51 6.43
C ILE A 391 6.95 10.50 6.92
N LEU A 392 7.84 11.24 6.26
CA LEU A 392 9.27 11.26 6.57
C LEU A 392 9.67 12.25 7.68
N GLY A 393 8.76 13.09 8.16
CA GLY A 393 8.95 13.89 9.37
C GLY A 393 8.54 15.36 9.29
N SER A 394 8.08 15.84 8.14
CA SER A 394 7.50 17.18 7.96
C SER A 394 6.06 17.24 8.47
N ASN A 395 5.89 16.90 9.75
CA ASN A 395 4.60 16.86 10.44
C ASN A 395 4.70 17.55 11.82
N PRO A 396 3.58 17.84 12.50
CA PRO A 396 3.59 18.55 13.78
C PRO A 396 4.44 17.89 14.88
N LYS A 397 4.62 16.55 14.82
CA LYS A 397 5.46 15.80 15.77
C LYS A 397 6.95 15.82 15.44
N LYS A 398 7.34 16.32 14.26
CA LYS A 398 8.74 16.27 13.75
C LYS A 398 9.32 14.86 13.86
N MET A 399 8.52 13.87 13.46
CA MET A 399 8.79 12.45 13.64
C MET A 399 8.56 11.73 12.31
N SER A 400 9.53 10.98 11.83
CA SER A 400 9.31 10.08 10.71
C SER A 400 8.40 8.94 11.15
N TYR A 401 7.40 8.58 10.36
CA TYR A 401 6.62 7.36 10.51
C TYR A 401 7.27 6.15 9.83
N MET A 402 8.43 6.34 9.18
CA MET A 402 9.28 5.27 8.67
C MET A 402 10.36 4.90 9.71
N VAL A 403 10.33 3.66 10.19
CA VAL A 403 11.29 3.15 11.16
C VAL A 403 12.71 3.19 10.58
N GLY A 404 13.62 3.83 11.33
CA GLY A 404 15.02 3.95 10.94
C GLY A 404 15.33 5.11 9.99
N TYR A 405 14.36 5.97 9.64
CA TYR A 405 14.59 7.17 8.82
C TYR A 405 14.63 8.44 9.70
N GLY A 406 15.64 9.29 9.47
CA GLY A 406 15.87 10.47 10.30
C GLY A 406 16.29 10.14 11.74
N THR A 407 16.18 11.11 12.64
CA THR A 407 16.64 10.98 14.05
C THR A 407 15.52 10.60 15.02
N ASN A 408 14.26 10.83 14.64
CA ASN A 408 13.08 10.59 15.46
C ASN A 408 12.06 9.76 14.67
N TYR A 409 11.81 8.53 15.10
CA TYR A 409 10.96 7.53 14.42
C TYR A 409 10.45 6.46 15.43
N PRO A 410 9.38 5.70 15.11
CA PRO A 410 8.82 4.69 16.00
C PRO A 410 9.86 3.66 16.43
N LYS A 411 9.89 3.34 17.72
CA LYS A 411 10.82 2.38 18.33
C LYS A 411 10.11 1.12 18.79
N ARG A 412 8.77 1.13 18.85
CA ARG A 412 7.96 0.01 19.35
C ARG A 412 6.86 -0.36 18.36
N PRO A 413 7.13 -0.53 17.05
CA PRO A 413 6.11 -0.99 16.12
C PRO A 413 5.55 -2.35 16.57
N HIS A 414 4.25 -2.57 16.33
CA HIS A 414 3.53 -3.82 16.59
C HIS A 414 4.04 -4.89 15.63
N HIS A 415 5.16 -5.55 15.95
CA HIS A 415 5.78 -6.51 15.06
C HIS A 415 6.56 -7.59 15.83
N ARG A 416 6.15 -8.85 15.69
CA ARG A 416 6.69 -9.99 16.46
C ARG A 416 8.18 -10.18 16.24
N GLY A 417 8.61 -10.32 14.99
CA GLY A 417 10.02 -10.51 14.65
C GLY A 417 10.94 -9.35 15.08
N ALA A 418 10.39 -8.14 15.20
CA ALA A 418 11.16 -6.96 15.61
C ALA A 418 11.26 -6.84 17.14
N SER A 419 10.16 -7.16 17.83
CA SER A 419 10.01 -6.99 19.28
C SER A 419 10.69 -8.06 20.11
N ILE A 420 10.99 -9.23 19.54
CA ILE A 420 11.63 -10.36 20.23
C ILE A 420 13.11 -10.44 19.81
N VAL A 421 14.02 -10.75 20.75
CA VAL A 421 15.45 -10.91 20.47
C VAL A 421 15.70 -11.81 19.25
N SER A 422 16.58 -11.41 18.33
CA SER A 422 16.92 -12.22 17.16
C SER A 422 17.33 -13.65 17.52
N ILE A 423 16.86 -14.63 16.72
CA ILE A 423 17.30 -16.03 16.81
C ILE A 423 18.82 -16.19 16.63
N LYS A 424 19.48 -15.25 15.94
CA LYS A 424 20.93 -15.24 15.76
C LYS A 424 21.68 -14.85 17.04
N ASN A 425 21.04 -14.07 17.92
CA ASN A 425 21.62 -13.61 19.17
C ASN A 425 21.27 -14.55 20.34
N ASP A 426 20.03 -15.00 20.42
CA ASP A 426 19.59 -16.00 21.40
C ASP A 426 18.76 -17.09 20.70
N PRO A 427 19.32 -18.31 20.50
CA PRO A 427 18.62 -19.40 19.82
C PRO A 427 17.60 -20.12 20.70
N LYS A 428 17.46 -19.75 21.99
CA LYS A 428 16.44 -20.36 22.86
C LYS A 428 15.04 -20.03 22.33
N PRO A 429 14.17 -21.03 22.10
CA PRO A 429 12.83 -20.77 21.60
C PRO A 429 12.01 -19.88 22.55
N VAL A 430 11.27 -18.92 21.98
CA VAL A 430 10.31 -18.10 22.70
C VAL A 430 8.92 -18.71 22.53
N THR A 431 8.36 -19.22 23.62
CA THR A 431 7.02 -19.81 23.62
C THR A 431 5.92 -18.77 23.40
N CYS A 432 4.75 -19.22 22.94
CA CYS A 432 3.56 -18.40 22.70
C CYS A 432 3.26 -17.36 23.81
N ASN A 433 3.10 -17.81 25.05
CA ASN A 433 2.81 -16.92 26.18
C ASN A 433 4.06 -16.20 26.70
N GLY A 434 5.23 -16.86 26.66
CA GLY A 434 6.49 -16.22 27.08
C GLY A 434 6.84 -15.00 26.23
N GLY A 435 6.42 -15.00 24.96
CA GLY A 435 6.43 -13.84 24.08
C GLY A 435 5.70 -12.62 24.63
N PHE A 436 4.47 -12.84 25.10
CA PHE A 436 3.65 -11.77 25.68
C PHE A 436 4.23 -11.24 27.01
N GLU A 437 4.71 -12.16 27.85
CA GLU A 437 5.26 -11.85 29.17
C GLU A 437 6.57 -11.07 29.08
N ALA A 438 7.49 -11.48 28.21
CA ALA A 438 8.84 -10.92 28.16
C ALA A 438 9.02 -9.77 27.13
N TRP A 439 8.25 -9.78 26.04
CA TRP A 439 8.52 -8.93 24.87
C TRP A 439 7.36 -8.01 24.49
N TYR A 440 6.14 -8.52 24.34
CA TYR A 440 4.99 -7.70 23.90
C TYR A 440 4.71 -6.52 24.84
N ASN A 441 4.58 -6.78 26.14
CA ASN A 441 4.29 -5.76 27.15
C ASN A 441 5.52 -4.96 27.61
N ASN A 442 6.70 -5.22 27.02
CA ASN A 442 7.95 -4.60 27.45
C ASN A 442 7.99 -3.12 27.02
N PRO A 443 8.13 -2.15 27.95
CA PRO A 443 8.16 -0.73 27.59
C PRO A 443 9.47 -0.31 26.93
N LYS A 444 10.44 -1.20 26.70
CA LYS A 444 11.66 -0.86 25.96
C LYS A 444 11.39 -0.84 24.44
N PRO A 445 12.24 -0.11 23.66
CA PRO A 445 12.31 -0.27 22.21
C PRO A 445 12.41 -1.73 21.77
N ASN A 446 11.91 -2.02 20.58
CA ASN A 446 12.12 -3.31 19.93
C ASN A 446 13.63 -3.58 19.76
N PRO A 447 14.13 -4.78 20.14
CA PRO A 447 15.55 -5.10 20.07
C PRO A 447 16.09 -5.19 18.65
N ASN A 448 15.25 -5.52 17.66
CA ASN A 448 15.64 -5.52 16.25
C ASN A 448 15.02 -4.30 15.55
N LEU A 449 15.87 -3.48 14.92
CA LEU A 449 15.40 -2.33 14.16
C LEU A 449 14.75 -2.80 12.85
N LEU A 450 13.44 -2.58 12.72
CA LEU A 450 12.64 -2.92 11.55
C LEU A 450 12.77 -1.84 10.47
N VAL A 451 13.97 -1.70 9.90
CA VAL A 451 14.30 -0.62 8.97
C VAL A 451 13.33 -0.58 7.79
N GLY A 452 12.77 0.59 7.51
CA GLY A 452 11.88 0.83 6.38
C GLY A 452 10.40 0.53 6.62
N ALA A 453 10.04 -0.07 7.75
CA ALA A 453 8.64 -0.23 8.12
C ALA A 453 7.96 1.13 8.24
N ILE A 454 6.74 1.22 7.71
CA ILE A 454 5.88 2.40 7.84
C ILE A 454 4.72 1.96 8.71
N VAL A 455 4.55 2.61 9.85
CA VAL A 455 3.44 2.33 10.76
C VAL A 455 2.14 2.92 10.21
N GLY A 456 0.98 2.49 10.69
CA GLY A 456 -0.32 3.04 10.30
C GLY A 456 -0.49 4.56 10.44
N GLY A 457 0.29 5.18 11.33
CA GLY A 457 0.47 6.63 11.40
C GLY A 457 -0.47 7.32 12.39
N PRO A 458 -0.61 8.65 12.31
CA PRO A 458 -1.32 9.42 13.32
C PRO A 458 -2.85 9.36 13.15
N ASP A 459 -3.55 9.78 14.21
CA ASP A 459 -4.98 10.05 14.17
C ASP A 459 -5.32 11.31 13.35
N GLU A 460 -6.61 11.65 13.29
CA GLU A 460 -7.12 12.81 12.53
C GLU A 460 -6.60 14.18 13.02
N TYR A 461 -5.93 14.23 14.17
CA TYR A 461 -5.39 15.44 14.82
C TYR A 461 -3.86 15.44 14.87
N ASP A 462 -3.19 14.62 14.05
CA ASP A 462 -1.74 14.45 14.01
C ASP A 462 -1.14 13.85 15.30
N ALA A 463 -1.96 13.23 16.16
CA ALA A 463 -1.48 12.57 17.36
C ALA A 463 -1.04 11.14 17.04
N TYR A 464 0.09 10.73 17.63
CA TYR A 464 0.65 9.39 17.50
C TYR A 464 1.38 9.01 18.79
N GLY A 465 1.10 7.81 19.30
CA GLY A 465 1.78 7.18 20.42
C GLY A 465 2.63 5.99 19.93
N ASP A 466 3.91 5.95 20.30
CA ASP A 466 4.79 4.82 19.97
C ASP A 466 4.60 3.69 21.00
N GLU A 467 3.46 3.00 20.89
CA GLU A 467 3.04 1.92 21.77
C GLU A 467 2.86 0.62 20.97
N ARG A 468 3.56 -0.44 21.38
CA ARG A 468 3.49 -1.75 20.70
C ARG A 468 2.09 -2.36 20.73
N SER A 469 1.29 -2.04 21.73
CA SER A 469 -0.08 -2.51 21.85
C SER A 469 -1.08 -1.76 20.96
N ASP A 470 -0.70 -0.59 20.44
CA ASP A 470 -1.53 0.19 19.52
C ASP A 470 -1.30 -0.30 18.09
N PHE A 471 -1.90 -1.43 17.74
CA PHE A 471 -1.82 -1.99 16.39
C PHE A 471 -2.55 -1.13 15.35
N GLN A 472 -3.52 -0.28 15.75
CA GLN A 472 -4.26 0.57 14.81
C GLN A 472 -3.37 1.63 14.14
N HIS A 473 -2.44 2.18 14.92
CA HIS A 473 -1.53 3.24 14.47
C HIS A 473 -0.08 2.75 14.32
N GLY A 474 0.32 1.73 15.09
CA GLY A 474 1.70 1.29 15.27
C GLY A 474 2.07 0.00 14.54
N GLU A 475 1.13 -0.67 13.87
CA GLU A 475 1.41 -1.84 13.03
C GLU A 475 1.88 -1.41 11.65
N PRO A 476 3.00 -1.95 11.15
CA PRO A 476 3.40 -1.82 9.75
C PRO A 476 2.98 -3.04 8.93
N ASP A 477 2.52 -2.78 7.71
CA ASP A 477 2.11 -3.81 6.76
C ASP A 477 2.74 -3.63 5.37
N THR A 478 2.65 -4.70 4.59
CA THR A 478 3.18 -4.73 3.21
C THR A 478 2.39 -3.85 2.23
N VAL A 479 1.08 -3.68 2.47
CA VAL A 479 0.17 -2.94 1.59
C VAL A 479 0.40 -1.42 1.64
N THR A 480 0.96 -0.90 2.73
CA THR A 480 1.40 0.50 2.90
C THR A 480 2.74 0.75 2.21
N VAL A 481 3.71 -0.15 2.37
CA VAL A 481 5.08 0.08 1.90
C VAL A 481 5.22 -0.10 0.39
N ALA A 482 4.48 -1.05 -0.21
CA ALA A 482 4.53 -1.32 -1.65
C ALA A 482 4.23 -0.11 -2.55
N PRO A 483 3.10 0.63 -2.38
CA PRO A 483 2.84 1.82 -3.17
C PRO A 483 3.83 2.95 -2.87
N LEU A 484 4.28 3.12 -1.61
CA LEU A 484 5.21 4.20 -1.29
C LEU A 484 6.57 4.02 -1.97
N LEU A 485 7.01 2.78 -2.22
CA LEU A 485 8.23 2.50 -2.97
C LEU A 485 8.24 3.19 -4.34
N GLY A 486 7.14 3.09 -5.09
CA GLY A 486 6.99 3.77 -6.39
C GLY A 486 6.95 5.29 -6.26
N VAL A 487 6.28 5.81 -5.23
CA VAL A 487 6.22 7.26 -4.97
C VAL A 487 7.61 7.80 -4.67
N LEU A 488 8.37 7.13 -3.79
CA LEU A 488 9.74 7.49 -3.43
C LEU A 488 10.64 7.50 -4.65
N ALA A 489 10.56 6.49 -5.52
CA ALA A 489 11.28 6.50 -6.78
C ALA A 489 10.87 7.67 -7.68
N ALA A 490 9.58 8.02 -7.75
CA ALA A 490 9.10 9.11 -8.59
C ALA A 490 9.61 10.51 -8.17
N ILE A 491 9.87 10.71 -6.88
CA ILE A 491 10.20 12.03 -6.31
C ILE A 491 11.67 12.18 -5.87
N ALA A 492 12.41 11.07 -5.77
CA ALA A 492 13.85 11.03 -5.53
C ALA A 492 14.64 11.60 -6.72
#